data_AF-C4YV82-F1
#
_entry.id   AF-C4YV82-F1
#
_cell.length_a   1.000
_cell.length_b   1.000
_cell.length_c   1.000
_cell.angle_alpha   90.00
_cell.angle_beta   90.00
_cell.angle_gamma   90.00
#
_symmetry.space_group_name_H-M   'P 1'
#
loop_
_entity.id
_entity.type
_entity.pdbx_description
1 polymer ?
#
loop_
_entity_poly.entity_id
_entity_poly.type
_entity_poly.pdbx_seq_one_letter_code
_entity_poly.pdbx_strand_id
1 'polypeptide(L)' 'MNIEGKKELLGIWIGKNEGSKFWMQVVTELKNRGVEQIYVACVDGLKGFPEAINSIFPKTTVQLCIVHGKKLCKIRII' A
#
# COMPACT_ATOMS: atom_id res chain seq x y z
N MET A 1 9.07 3.63 -5.70
CA MET A 1 10.41 4.24 -5.91
C MET A 1 10.18 5.73 -5.95
N ASN A 2 11.10 6.55 -5.48
CA ASN A 2 10.95 7.98 -5.73
C ASN A 2 11.28 8.30 -7.19
N ILE A 3 11.07 9.56 -7.58
CA ILE A 3 11.37 10.05 -8.93
C ILE A 3 12.85 9.88 -9.34
N GLU A 4 13.76 9.70 -8.37
CA GLU A 4 15.18 9.40 -8.61
C GLU A 4 15.47 7.88 -8.75
N GLY A 5 14.44 7.04 -8.74
CA GLY A 5 14.58 5.58 -8.83
C GLY A 5 15.05 4.91 -7.53
N LYS A 6 15.12 5.64 -6.41
CA LYS A 6 15.54 5.09 -5.12
C LYS A 6 14.38 4.40 -4.42
N LYS A 7 14.68 3.31 -3.73
CA LYS A 7 13.73 2.64 -2.83
C LYS A 7 13.73 3.40 -1.51
N GLU A 8 12.54 3.78 -1.06
CA GLU A 8 12.36 4.48 0.20
C GLU A 8 11.28 3.81 1.04
N LEU A 9 11.47 3.85 2.36
CA LEU A 9 10.50 3.36 3.32
C LEU A 9 9.55 4.51 3.67
N LEU A 10 8.31 4.44 3.19
CA LEU A 10 7.31 5.49 3.45
C LEU A 10 6.81 5.48 4.91
N GLY A 11 6.91 4.36 5.62
CA GLY A 11 6.56 4.25 7.03
C GLY A 11 6.43 2.82 7.52
N ILE A 12 6.23 2.69 8.84
CA ILE A 12 5.94 1.42 9.52
C ILE A 12 4.68 1.65 10.35
N TRP A 13 3.65 0.84 10.12
CA TRP A 13 2.40 0.89 10.86
C TRP A 13 2.20 -0.42 11.62
N ILE A 14 1.89 -0.30 12.91
CA ILE A 14 1.63 -1.43 13.80
C ILE A 14 0.14 -1.39 14.15
N GLY A 15 -0.62 -2.31 13.57
CA GLY A 15 -2.04 -2.48 13.86
C GLY A 15 -2.28 -3.76 14.64
N LYS A 16 -3.29 -3.76 15.53
CA LYS A 16 -3.78 -4.99 16.19
C LYS A 16 -4.52 -5.92 15.23
N ASN A 17 -5.13 -5.38 14.17
CA ASN A 17 -5.88 -6.10 13.15
C ASN A 17 -5.60 -5.51 11.75
N GLU A 18 -5.43 -6.37 10.76
CA GLU A 18 -5.18 -6.00 9.36
C GLU A 18 -6.49 -5.83 8.55
N GLY A 19 -7.50 -5.19 9.15
CA GLY A 19 -8.81 -4.98 8.54
C GLY A 19 -8.86 -3.78 7.58
N SER A 20 -9.93 -3.69 6.77
CA SER A 20 -10.15 -2.59 5.81
C SER A 20 -10.03 -1.19 6.43
N LYS A 21 -10.54 -1.00 7.65
CA LYS A 21 -10.44 0.28 8.39
C LYS A 21 -9.00 0.68 8.70
N PHE A 22 -8.14 -0.28 9.05
CA PHE A 22 -6.73 0.00 9.33
C PHE A 22 -6.02 0.45 8.06
N TRP A 23 -6.22 -0.26 6.94
CA TRP A 23 -5.63 0.12 5.66
C TRP A 23 -6.12 1.48 5.17
N MET A 24 -7.41 1.79 5.33
CA MET A 24 -7.94 3.14 5.04
C MET A 24 -7.21 4.23 5.84
N GLN A 25 -6.94 4.00 7.12
CA GLN A 25 -6.18 4.95 7.94
C GLN A 25 -4.75 5.13 7.39
N VAL A 26 -4.05 4.02 7.12
CA VAL A 26 -2.67 4.05 6.57
C VAL A 26 -2.61 4.82 5.24
N VAL A 27 -3.51 4.51 4.31
CA VAL A 27 -3.53 5.14 2.98
C VAL A 27 -3.92 6.61 3.07
N THR A 28 -4.82 6.97 3.99
CA THR A 28 -5.19 8.38 4.25
C THR A 28 -4.00 9.16 4.82
N GLU A 29 -3.25 8.56 5.74
CA GLU A 29 -2.05 9.17 6.30
C GLU A 29 -0.99 9.42 5.22
N LEU A 30 -0.78 8.47 4.30
CA LEU A 30 0.11 8.67 3.14
C LEU A 30 -0.29 9.88 2.30
N LYS A 31 -1.59 10.02 2.01
CA LYS A 31 -2.12 11.20 1.29
C LYS A 31 -1.89 12.50 2.07
N ASN A 32 -2.13 12.49 3.38
CA ASN A 32 -1.92 13.66 4.24
C ASN A 32 -0.44 14.06 4.35
N ARG A 33 0.49 13.12 4.14
CA ARG A 33 1.94 13.37 4.11
C ARG A 33 2.43 13.91 2.75
N GLY A 34 1.52 14.13 1.79
CA GLY A 34 1.84 14.71 0.49
C GLY A 34 2.08 13.68 -0.61
N VAL A 35 1.75 12.41 -0.42
CA VAL A 35 1.77 11.43 -1.53
C VAL A 35 0.63 11.75 -2.48
N GLU A 36 0.95 12.22 -3.68
CA GLU A 36 -0.03 12.65 -4.67
C GLU A 36 -0.68 11.47 -5.39
N GLN A 37 0.12 10.48 -5.82
CA GLN A 37 -0.36 9.33 -6.58
C GLN A 37 0.52 8.11 -6.35
N ILE A 38 -0.15 6.96 -6.21
CA ILE A 38 0.48 5.63 -6.21
C ILE A 38 0.11 4.95 -7.53
N TYR A 39 1.09 4.51 -8.32
CA TYR A 39 0.80 3.85 -9.60
C TYR A 39 0.64 2.34 -9.43
N VAL A 40 1.51 1.73 -8.64
CA VAL A 40 1.49 0.29 -8.42
C VAL A 40 1.61 -0.01 -6.92
N ALA A 41 0.66 -0.77 -6.40
CA ALA A 41 0.70 -1.30 -5.05
C ALA A 41 0.76 -2.83 -5.08
N CYS A 42 1.84 -3.40 -4.57
CA CYS A 42 2.03 -4.84 -4.50
C CYS A 42 1.67 -5.34 -3.09
N VAL A 43 0.73 -6.28 -3.00
CA VAL A 43 0.19 -6.80 -1.73
C VAL A 43 0.13 -8.32 -1.67
N ASP A 44 0.23 -8.89 -0.47
CA ASP A 44 0.15 -10.33 -0.21
C ASP A 44 -1.28 -10.77 0.12
N GLY A 45 -2.22 -10.53 -0.80
CA GLY A 45 -3.61 -11.01 -0.67
C GLY A 45 -4.40 -10.44 0.52
N LEU A 46 -4.01 -9.26 1.02
CA LEU A 46 -4.65 -8.61 2.16
C LEU A 46 -6.11 -8.24 1.85
N LYS A 47 -7.03 -8.71 2.69
CA LYS A 47 -8.46 -8.39 2.56
C LYS A 47 -8.71 -6.92 2.93
N GLY A 48 -9.41 -6.19 2.08
CA GLY A 48 -9.80 -4.79 2.32
C GLY A 48 -8.73 -3.74 1.98
N PHE A 49 -7.47 -4.13 1.70
CA PHE A 49 -6.47 -3.18 1.19
C PHE A 49 -6.80 -2.67 -0.22
N PRO A 50 -7.19 -3.53 -1.20
CA PRO A 50 -7.52 -3.05 -2.54
C PRO A 50 -8.68 -2.05 -2.54
N GLU A 51 -9.69 -2.29 -1.70
CA GLU A 51 -10.82 -1.36 -1.50
C GLU A 51 -10.34 -0.03 -0.92
N ALA A 52 -9.47 -0.08 0.08
CA ALA A 52 -8.96 1.11 0.74
C ALA A 52 -8.12 1.99 -0.18
N ILE A 53 -7.19 1.39 -0.93
CA ILE A 53 -6.31 2.15 -1.81
C ILE A 53 -7.06 2.72 -3.02
N ASN A 54 -8.00 1.98 -3.60
CA ASN A 54 -8.80 2.46 -4.73
C ASN A 54 -9.75 3.61 -4.32
N SER A 55 -10.18 3.66 -3.07
CA SER A 55 -11.00 4.77 -2.56
C SER A 55 -10.24 6.09 -2.47
N ILE A 56 -8.92 6.06 -2.29
CA ILE A 56 -8.10 7.27 -2.07
C ILE A 56 -7.25 7.60 -3.31
N PHE A 57 -6.75 6.56 -3.98
CA PHE A 57 -5.92 6.61 -5.17
C PHE A 57 -6.52 5.72 -6.28
N PRO A 58 -7.57 6.19 -6.99
CA PRO A 58 -8.34 5.36 -7.92
C PRO A 58 -7.56 4.89 -9.17
N LYS A 59 -6.44 5.54 -9.49
CA LYS A 59 -5.55 5.14 -10.59
C LYS A 59 -4.51 4.08 -10.19
N THR A 60 -4.54 3.60 -8.94
CA THR A 60 -3.58 2.62 -8.46
C THR A 60 -3.88 1.24 -9.02
N THR A 61 -2.88 0.58 -9.58
CA THR A 61 -2.97 -0.84 -9.93
C THR A 61 -2.51 -1.68 -8.75
N VAL A 62 -3.40 -2.52 -8.22
CA VAL A 62 -3.06 -3.47 -7.16
C VAL A 62 -2.60 -4.78 -7.79
N GLN A 63 -1.39 -5.21 -7.44
CA GLN A 63 -0.79 -6.46 -7.91
C GLN A 63 -0.53 -7.41 -6.74
N LEU A 64 -0.72 -8.70 -6.98
CA LEU A 64 -0.29 -9.71 -6.02
C LEU A 64 1.23 -9.87 -6.06
N CYS A 65 1.85 -10.00 -4.90
CA CYS A 65 3.29 -10.19 -4.84
C CYS A 65 3.70 -11.57 -5.37
N ILE A 66 4.36 -11.60 -6.53
CA ILE A 66 4.90 -12.82 -7.13
C ILE A 66 6.10 -13.39 -6.36
N VAL A 67 6.85 -12.53 -5.66
CA VAL A 67 8.09 -12.91 -4.96
C VAL A 67 7.78 -13.73 -3.70
N HIS A 68 6.65 -13.44 -3.04
CA HIS A 68 6.40 -13.97 -1.70
C HIS A 68 5.48 -15.18 -1.65
N GLY A 69 4.90 -15.63 -2.78
CA GLY A 69 4.30 -16.97 -2.91
C GLY A 69 3.44 -17.45 -1.71
N LYS A 70 2.69 -16.55 -1.06
CA LYS A 70 1.89 -16.70 0.17
C LYS A 70 2.49 -16.36 1.55
N LYS A 71 3.74 -15.89 1.72
CA LYS A 71 4.16 -15.32 3.02
C LYS A 71 5.15 -14.14 2.89
N LEU A 72 4.67 -12.97 3.32
CA LEU A 72 5.40 -11.80 3.84
C LEU A 72 5.88 -10.71 2.86
N CYS A 73 5.02 -10.32 1.90
CA CYS A 73 5.12 -8.95 1.34
C CYS A 73 4.03 -8.06 1.92
N LYS A 74 4.35 -7.28 2.96
CA LYS A 74 3.29 -6.51 3.65
C LYS A 74 2.64 -5.46 2.75
N ILE A 75 3.38 -4.59 2.07
CA ILE A 75 2.94 -3.74 0.95
C ILE A 75 4.19 -3.16 0.30
N ARG A 76 4.26 -3.12 -1.03
CA ARG A 76 5.28 -2.34 -1.75
C ARG A 76 4.61 -1.37 -2.72
N ILE A 77 4.82 -0.09 -2.47
CA ILE A 77 4.37 1.01 -3.33
C ILE A 77 5.52 1.35 -4.28
N ILE A 78 5.27 1.21 -5.58
CA ILE A 78 6.25 1.54 -6.64
C ILE A 78 5.87 2.88 -7.26
#